data_AF-A0A0Q9IW04-F1
#
_entry.id   AF-A0A0Q9IW04-F1
#
_cell.length_a   1.000
_cell.length_b   1.000
_cell.length_c   1.000
_cell.angle_alpha   90.00
_cell.angle_beta   90.00
_cell.angle_gamma   90.00
#
_symmetry.space_group_name_H-M   'P 1'
#
loop_
_entity.id
_entity.type
_entity.pdbx_description
1 polymer ?
#
loop_
_entity_poly.entity_id
_entity_poly.type
_entity_poly.pdbx_seq_one_letter_code
_entity_poly.pdbx_strand_id
1 'polypeptide(L)' 'MTELETEIDDPIEEHGSERALIRALLLDLDELARDGDRASSKGFLRGLFSEGARAVPSDDEA' A
#
# COMPACT_ATOMS: atom_id res chain seq x y z
N MET A 1 16.36 29.89 -5.72
CA MET A 1 15.46 28.75 -5.57
C MET A 1 16.01 27.92 -4.44
N THR A 2 15.23 27.79 -3.37
CA THR A 2 15.57 26.96 -2.22
C THR A 2 15.24 25.50 -2.52
N GLU A 3 15.92 24.54 -1.89
CA GLU A 3 15.70 23.11 -2.15
C GLU A 3 14.24 22.68 -1.95
N LEU A 4 13.54 23.32 -1.01
CA LEU A 4 12.13 23.06 -0.71
C LEU A 4 11.17 23.53 -1.81
N GLU A 5 11.49 24.63 -2.51
CA GLU A 5 10.70 25.09 -3.65
C GLU A 5 10.80 24.08 -4.80
N THR A 6 12.02 23.60 -5.09
CA THR A 6 12.26 22.55 -6.10
C THR A 6 11.53 21.25 -5.77
N GLU A 7 11.51 20.84 -4.49
CA GLU A 7 10.83 19.62 -4.03
C GLU A 7 9.30 19.64 -4.25
N ILE A 8 8.71 20.84 -4.37
CA ILE A 8 7.27 21.01 -4.61
C ILE A 8 6.98 21.30 -6.09
N ASP A 9 7.82 22.09 -6.74
CA ASP A 9 7.61 22.49 -8.14
C ASP A 9 7.75 21.30 -9.11
N ASP A 10 8.74 20.42 -8.90
CA ASP A 10 8.97 19.24 -9.76
C ASP A 10 7.73 18.32 -9.78
N PRO A 11 7.13 17.92 -8.63
CA PRO A 11 5.88 17.15 -8.63
C PRO A 11 4.67 17.90 -9.20
N ILE A 12 4.59 19.23 -9.05
CA ILE A 12 3.48 20.00 -9.65
C ILE A 12 3.57 19.92 -11.17
N GLU A 13 4.78 20.02 -11.75
CA GLU A 13 5.00 19.84 -13.18
C GLU A 13 4.61 18.43 -13.66
N GLU A 14 4.96 17.39 -12.90
CA GLU A 14 4.61 16.00 -13.22
C GLU A 14 3.10 15.75 -13.21
N HIS A 15 2.40 16.26 -12.19
CA HIS A 15 0.95 16.03 -12.00
C HIS A 15 0.07 17.07 -12.72
N GLY A 16 0.66 18.14 -13.25
CA GLY A 16 0.00 19.18 -14.05
C GLY A 16 -0.89 20.15 -13.27
N SER A 17 -1.05 19.98 -11.96
CA SER A 17 -1.63 20.98 -11.05
C SER A 17 -1.41 20.60 -9.59
N GLU A 18 -1.44 21.59 -8.70
CA GLU A 18 -1.38 21.41 -7.26
C GLU A 18 -2.54 20.55 -6.74
N ARG A 19 -3.74 20.70 -7.33
CA ARG A 19 -4.90 19.89 -6.97
C ARG A 19 -4.74 18.42 -7.37
N ALA A 20 -4.07 18.16 -8.50
CA ALA A 20 -3.78 16.79 -8.93
C ALA A 20 -2.71 16.16 -8.03
N LEU A 21 -1.65 16.90 -7.69
CA LEU A 21 -0.63 16.47 -6.74
C LEU A 21 -1.22 16.17 -5.35
N ILE A 22 -2.04 17.07 -4.79
CA ILE A 22 -2.71 16.84 -3.50
C ILE A 22 -3.59 15.59 -3.56
N ARG A 23 -4.30 15.36 -4.67
CA ARG A 23 -5.12 14.17 -4.84
C ARG A 23 -4.27 12.90 -4.87
N ALA A 24 -3.15 12.90 -5.60
CA ALA A 24 -2.20 11.79 -5.64
C ALA A 24 -1.66 11.50 -4.23
N LEU A 25 -1.17 12.52 -3.54
CA LEU A 25 -0.66 12.39 -2.17
C LEU A 25 -1.69 11.80 -1.19
N LEU A 26 -2.96 12.23 -1.28
CA LEU A 26 -4.02 11.68 -0.44
C LEU A 26 -4.32 10.20 -0.75
N LEU A 27 -4.19 9.77 -2.00
CA LEU A 27 -4.33 8.36 -2.38
C LEU A 27 -3.17 7.52 -1.84
N ASP A 28 -1.94 8.02 -1.96
CA ASP A 28 -0.74 7.33 -1.47
C ASP A 28 -0.76 7.17 0.05
N LEU A 29 -1.20 8.20 0.79
CA LEU A 29 -1.36 8.14 2.24
C LEU A 29 -2.42 7.11 2.67
N ASP A 30 -3.51 6.99 1.91
CA ASP A 30 -4.58 6.03 2.17
C ASP A 30 -4.13 4.58 1.86
N GLU A 31 -3.30 4.39 0.82
CA GLU A 31 -2.63 3.11 0.57
C GLU A 31 -1.64 2.76 1.70
N LEU A 32 -0.79 3.70 2.10
CA LEU A 32 0.17 3.52 3.20
C LEU A 32 -0.52 3.15 4.51
N ALA A 33 -1.66 3.78 4.82
CA ALA A 33 -2.45 3.44 6.00
C ALA A 33 -2.97 2.00 5.94
N ARG A 34 -3.51 1.56 4.79
CA ARG A 34 -3.97 0.18 4.61
C ARG A 34 -2.83 -0.83 4.73
N ASP A 35 -1.65 -0.50 4.21
CA ASP A 35 -0.48 -1.34 4.31
C ASP A 35 -0.01 -1.47 5.77
N GLY A 36 -0.04 -0.37 6.52
CA GLY A 36 0.23 -0.36 7.97
C GLY A 36 -0.76 -1.23 8.76
N ASP A 37 -2.05 -1.15 8.45
CA ASP A 37 -3.08 -1.98 9.07
C ASP A 37 -2.88 -3.47 8.76
N ARG A 38 -2.52 -3.79 7.52
CA ARG A 38 -2.20 -5.17 7.12
C ARG A 38 -0.93 -5.69 7.80
N ALA A 39 0.13 -4.88 7.84
CA ALA A 39 1.41 -5.24 8.45
C ALA A 39 1.33 -5.42 9.98
N SER A 40 0.41 -4.72 10.65
CA SER A 40 0.17 -4.87 12.09
C SER A 40 -0.82 -6.00 12.44
N SER A 41 -1.55 -6.53 11.46
CA SER A 41 -2.54 -7.59 11.65
C SER A 41 -1.90 -8.98 11.69
N LYS A 42 -1.79 -9.56 12.90
CA LYS A 42 -1.34 -10.95 13.10
C LYS A 42 -2.14 -11.98 12.29
N GLY A 43 -3.45 -11.76 12.14
CA GLY A 43 -4.33 -12.66 11.40
C GLY A 43 -4.06 -12.62 9.89
N PHE A 44 -3.84 -11.42 9.34
CA PHE A 44 -3.46 -11.23 7.94
C PHE A 44 -2.09 -11.82 7.64
N LEU A 45 -1.08 -11.51 8.47
CA LEU A 45 0.27 -12.07 8.33
C LEU A 45 0.24 -13.61 8.41
N ARG A 46 -0.47 -14.18 9.39
CA ARG A 46 -0.63 -15.63 9.49
C ARG A 46 -1.30 -16.21 8.24
N GLY A 47 -2.32 -15.53 7.71
CA GLY A 47 -3.00 -15.92 6.47
C GLY A 47 -2.06 -15.98 5.27
N LEU A 48 -1.27 -14.91 5.03
CA LEU A 48 -0.27 -14.84 3.97
C LEU A 48 0.77 -15.97 4.09
N PHE A 49 1.35 -16.17 5.27
CA PHE A 49 2.37 -17.21 5.46
C PHE A 49 1.79 -18.64 5.50
N SER A 50 0.46 -18.79 5.62
CA SER A 50 -0.21 -20.10 5.62
C SER A 50 -0.86 -20.45 4.28
N GLU A 51 -0.77 -19.59 3.27
CA GLU A 51 -1.49 -19.75 1.99
C GLU A 51 -1.09 -21.04 1.23
N GLY A 52 0.12 -21.56 1.46
CA GLY A 52 0.58 -22.86 0.95
C GLY A 52 0.67 -23.99 2.00
N ALA A 53 0.30 -23.73 3.26
CA ALA A 53 0.39 -24.70 4.36
C ALA A 53 -0.96 -25.36 4.71
N ARG A 54 -2.04 -24.99 4.02
CA ARG A 54 -3.34 -25.65 4.20
C ARG A 54 -3.21 -27.10 3.74
N ALA A 55 -3.53 -28.03 4.63
CA ALA A 55 -3.59 -29.45 4.31
C ALA A 55 -4.52 -29.65 3.10
N VAL A 56 -4.01 -30.31 2.06
CA VAL A 56 -4.87 -30.86 0.99
C VAL A 56 -5.76 -31.90 1.68
N PRO A 57 -7.09 -31.82 1.55
CA PRO A 57 -7.96 -32.86 2.07
C PRO A 57 -7.50 -34.18 1.43
N SER A 58 -7.01 -35.11 2.24
CA SER A 58 -6.70 -36.44 1.76
C SER A 58 -8.02 -37.13 1.42
N ASP A 59 -8.20 -37.54 0.17
CA ASP A 59 -9.38 -38.27 -0.34
C ASP A 59 -9.59 -39.67 0.29
N ASP A 60 -8.95 -39.97 1.43
CA ASP A 60 -8.94 -41.29 2.08
C ASP A 60 -10.05 -41.48 3.15
N GLU A 61 -11.04 -40.60 3.20
CA GLU A 61 -12.30 -40.85 3.92
C GLU A 61 -13.48 -40.91 2.94
N ALA A 62 -13.62 -42.04 2.26
CA ALA A 62 -14.83 -42.45 1.53
C ALA A 62 -15.17 -43.92 1.80
#